data_AF-A0A7C4Z5Z7-F1
#
_entry.id   AF-A0A7C4Z5Z7-F1
#
_cell.length_a   1.000
_cell.length_b   1.000
_cell.length_c   1.000
_cell.angle_alpha   90.00
_cell.angle_beta   90.00
_cell.angle_gamma   90.00
#
_symmetry.space_group_name_H-M   'P 1'
#
loop_
_entity.id
_entity.type
_entity.pdbx_description
1 polymer ?
#
loop_
_entity_poly.entity_id
_entity_poly.type
_entity_poly.pdbx_seq_one_letter_code
_entity_poly.pdbx_strand_id
1 'polypeptide(L)'
;MGGIMSTSGTRRSIFATPGCGTLFLFLPAAALIGLALFFAGFRPRHAFGLLLLLYGAPLMVIGLLAGLLLLLSFITLARSMRLTDPPPPSRWWALPPFALGVGLLGFIGLVLALGHRPIQDLADANRLSSLKSATLDVEASTEPEGSWAQWRGPRRDAISRETHLHLDWEANTPKVLWNKPIKGGYSSVAIWNGKLYATDRDGKNERVLCFDAETGDELWNYSYPNDYGGLEFGAGPRATPTVHDGKVYTVGATGTMLCLEAEPADGKPKLLWRHDLMDEFDTEAPRWGVSCSPLIEGNLVIVMPGGPNGSVAAFDRLTGKLAWKALGDVGGYSSPIAGNPGGVRQIICFTGEGLAGLDPKDGARLWYYPWVTTFEGNIATPIIAGNYVFISSSYNKGCALLEIVNEAGKLRAEPVYVKANKLMRNHHSTCVLHDGHLYGFDVNTNNNSAILKCVDLRTAEEKWADRSITKGTLLFADGRLVIQTEDGKLVIVEATPEAFRKKGEFKAFDSSQTWALPALAKGRLYIRDGHTLQCLDLRRDSK
;
A
#
# COMPACT_ATOMS: atom_id res chain seq x y z
N MET A 1 25.99 -53.92 -84.52
CA MET A 1 25.35 -54.42 -85.76
C MET A 1 23.86 -54.58 -85.49
N GLY A 2 23.02 -53.95 -86.33
CA GLY A 2 21.54 -54.02 -86.35
C GLY A 2 20.86 -53.29 -85.19
N GLY A 3 19.78 -52.52 -85.31
CA GLY A 3 18.82 -52.17 -86.37
C GLY A 3 17.61 -51.58 -85.60
N ILE A 4 17.28 -50.29 -85.74
CA ILE A 4 16.20 -49.70 -86.56
C ILE A 4 14.75 -49.92 -86.04
N MET A 5 13.99 -48.80 -86.05
CA MET A 5 12.52 -48.60 -86.04
C MET A 5 11.80 -48.67 -84.67
N SER A 6 10.77 -47.87 -84.36
CA SER A 6 10.05 -46.78 -85.06
C SER A 6 9.14 -46.08 -84.03
N THR A 7 8.73 -44.86 -84.38
CA THR A 7 7.91 -43.84 -83.71
C THR A 7 6.42 -44.18 -83.48
N SER A 8 5.85 -43.65 -82.38
CA SER A 8 4.58 -42.88 -82.27
C SER A 8 4.24 -42.75 -80.76
N GLY A 9 3.69 -41.69 -80.17
CA GLY A 9 3.07 -40.48 -80.66
C GLY A 9 1.70 -40.28 -79.99
N THR A 10 1.64 -39.83 -78.72
CA THR A 10 0.44 -39.13 -78.19
C THR A 10 0.77 -38.31 -76.93
N ARG A 11 0.30 -37.06 -76.94
CA ARG A 11 0.69 -35.92 -76.08
C ARG A 11 0.27 -36.11 -74.61
N ARG A 12 1.19 -35.86 -73.66
CA ARG A 12 0.88 -35.46 -72.28
C ARG A 12 1.10 -33.96 -72.14
N SER A 13 0.08 -33.22 -71.74
CA SER A 13 0.19 -31.82 -71.33
C SER A 13 0.80 -31.73 -69.94
N ILE A 14 1.66 -30.73 -69.80
CA ILE A 14 2.50 -30.39 -68.66
C ILE A 14 1.66 -29.65 -67.61
N PHE A 15 1.67 -30.12 -66.37
CA PHE A 15 1.54 -29.25 -65.20
C PHE A 15 2.68 -29.58 -64.23
N ALA A 16 3.66 -28.69 -64.19
CA ALA A 16 4.69 -28.65 -63.18
C ALA A 16 4.08 -28.11 -61.87
N THR A 17 4.20 -28.88 -60.79
CA THR A 17 3.97 -28.40 -59.42
C THR A 17 5.26 -27.76 -58.89
N PRO A 18 5.26 -26.49 -58.44
CA PRO A 18 6.35 -25.98 -57.62
C PRO A 18 6.15 -26.44 -56.16
N GLY A 19 7.26 -26.86 -55.56
CA GLY A 19 7.32 -27.48 -54.24
C GLY A 19 6.85 -26.59 -53.08
N CYS A 20 6.29 -27.27 -52.08
CA CYS A 20 5.98 -26.75 -50.76
C CYS A 20 7.29 -26.50 -50.00
N GLY A 21 7.83 -25.29 -50.11
CA GLY A 21 9.14 -24.92 -49.54
C GLY A 21 9.21 -23.55 -48.88
N THR A 22 8.08 -22.90 -48.59
CA THR A 22 8.07 -21.49 -48.14
C THR A 22 7.20 -21.18 -46.92
N LEU A 23 6.60 -22.19 -46.26
CA LEU A 23 5.76 -21.95 -45.06
C LEU A 23 6.49 -22.14 -43.71
N PHE A 24 7.77 -22.48 -43.69
CA PHE A 24 8.52 -22.81 -42.45
C PHE A 24 9.46 -21.70 -41.93
N LEU A 25 9.43 -20.49 -42.50
CA LEU A 25 10.39 -19.43 -42.14
C LEU A 25 9.82 -18.21 -41.40
N PHE A 26 8.50 -18.14 -41.15
CA PHE A 26 7.90 -16.94 -40.52
C PHE A 26 7.71 -17.01 -39.00
N LEU A 27 7.91 -18.18 -38.38
CA LEU A 27 7.74 -18.37 -36.94
C LEU A 27 9.00 -18.13 -36.06
N PRO A 28 10.26 -18.23 -36.54
CA PRO A 28 11.40 -17.90 -35.69
C PRO A 28 11.67 -16.39 -35.60
N ALA A 29 11.34 -15.61 -36.63
CA ALA A 29 11.76 -14.22 -36.73
C ALA A 29 11.07 -13.28 -35.72
N ALA A 30 9.76 -13.44 -35.50
CA ALA A 30 9.01 -12.58 -34.56
C ALA A 30 9.37 -12.85 -33.09
N ALA A 31 9.61 -14.11 -32.72
CA ALA A 31 10.07 -14.49 -31.40
C ALA A 31 11.51 -14.03 -31.13
N LEU A 32 12.39 -14.11 -32.14
CA LEU A 32 13.76 -13.62 -32.06
C LEU A 32 13.84 -12.08 -32.00
N ILE A 33 12.96 -11.36 -32.70
CA ILE A 33 12.85 -9.89 -32.60
C ILE A 33 12.32 -9.47 -31.22
N GLY A 34 11.32 -10.20 -30.68
CA GLY A 34 10.82 -9.98 -29.32
C GLY A 34 11.89 -10.21 -28.25
N LEU A 35 12.70 -11.26 -28.39
CA LEU A 35 13.83 -11.55 -27.49
C LEU A 35 14.96 -10.51 -27.65
N ALA A 36 15.29 -10.12 -28.88
CA ALA A 36 16.34 -9.13 -29.16
C ALA A 36 15.99 -7.74 -28.62
N LEU A 37 14.72 -7.32 -28.73
CA LEU A 37 14.24 -6.05 -28.15
C LEU A 37 14.19 -6.08 -26.61
N PHE A 38 13.94 -7.25 -26.02
CA PHE A 38 13.99 -7.47 -24.57
C PHE A 38 15.43 -7.37 -24.04
N PHE A 39 16.41 -7.99 -24.71
CA PHE A 39 17.83 -7.88 -24.35
C PHE A 39 18.46 -6.52 -24.70
N ALA A 40 17.89 -5.78 -25.67
CA ALA A 40 18.32 -4.42 -26.03
C ALA A 40 17.66 -3.30 -25.19
N GLY A 41 16.87 -3.62 -24.16
CA GLY A 41 16.36 -2.65 -23.18
C GLY A 41 15.11 -1.85 -23.59
N PHE A 42 14.45 -2.18 -24.70
CA PHE A 42 13.21 -1.52 -25.12
C PHE A 42 11.99 -2.15 -24.43
N ARG A 43 11.24 -1.39 -23.61
CA ARG A 43 9.99 -1.86 -22.96
C ARG A 43 8.75 -1.17 -23.57
N PRO A 44 7.94 -1.85 -24.41
CA PRO A 44 6.79 -1.19 -25.01
C PRO A 44 5.47 -1.62 -24.32
N ARG A 45 4.87 -0.73 -23.52
CA ARG A 45 3.52 -0.93 -22.98
C ARG A 45 2.39 -0.76 -24.02
N HIS A 46 2.66 -0.10 -25.15
CA HIS A 46 1.64 0.13 -26.19
C HIS A 46 1.80 -0.76 -27.44
N ALA A 47 3.02 -1.11 -27.83
CA ALA A 47 3.21 -1.97 -29.01
C ALA A 47 2.76 -3.41 -28.77
N PHE A 48 2.94 -3.94 -27.55
CA PHE A 48 2.58 -5.33 -27.23
C PHE A 48 1.06 -5.57 -27.29
N GLY A 49 0.25 -4.63 -26.80
CA GLY A 49 -1.21 -4.70 -26.88
C GLY A 49 -1.73 -4.57 -28.33
N LEU A 50 -1.11 -3.69 -29.12
CA LEU A 50 -1.45 -3.53 -30.53
C LEU A 50 -1.00 -4.74 -31.36
N LEU A 51 0.15 -5.34 -31.05
CA LEU A 51 0.64 -6.60 -31.64
C LEU A 51 -0.28 -7.78 -31.28
N LEU A 52 -0.77 -7.86 -30.03
CA LEU A 52 -1.73 -8.86 -29.61
C LEU A 52 -3.09 -8.71 -30.32
N LEU A 53 -3.54 -7.48 -30.55
CA LEU A 53 -4.77 -7.22 -31.30
C LEU A 53 -4.61 -7.48 -32.81
N LEU A 54 -3.53 -6.98 -33.41
CA LEU A 54 -3.29 -7.10 -34.85
C LEU A 54 -2.87 -8.49 -35.30
N TYR A 55 -2.16 -9.25 -34.46
CA TYR A 55 -1.67 -10.59 -34.82
C TYR A 55 -2.31 -11.69 -33.98
N GLY A 56 -2.62 -11.44 -32.71
CA GLY A 56 -3.25 -12.44 -31.84
C GLY A 56 -4.71 -12.73 -32.20
N ALA A 57 -5.51 -11.71 -32.54
CA ALA A 57 -6.90 -11.93 -32.94
C ALA A 57 -7.04 -12.71 -34.26
N PRO A 58 -6.28 -12.41 -35.34
CA PRO A 58 -6.28 -13.24 -36.55
C PRO A 58 -5.75 -14.65 -36.31
N LEU A 59 -4.67 -14.83 -35.52
CA LEU A 59 -4.14 -16.16 -35.18
C LEU A 59 -5.14 -16.99 -34.36
N MET A 60 -5.94 -16.36 -33.49
CA MET A 60 -7.02 -17.00 -32.74
C MET A 60 -8.17 -17.42 -33.65
N VAL A 61 -8.59 -16.58 -34.61
CA VAL A 61 -9.62 -16.92 -35.60
C VAL A 61 -9.13 -18.05 -36.51
N ILE A 62 -7.88 -18.02 -36.94
CA ILE A 62 -7.25 -19.10 -37.71
C ILE A 62 -7.20 -20.38 -36.88
N GLY A 63 -6.85 -20.30 -35.58
CA GLY A 63 -6.84 -21.44 -34.66
C GLY A 63 -8.22 -22.07 -34.44
N LEU A 64 -9.26 -21.25 -34.27
CA LEU A 64 -10.65 -21.70 -34.15
C LEU A 64 -11.17 -22.33 -35.44
N LEU A 65 -10.90 -21.71 -36.60
CA LEU A 65 -11.28 -22.25 -37.90
C LEU A 65 -10.54 -23.54 -38.23
N ALA A 66 -9.24 -23.64 -37.91
CA ALA A 66 -8.46 -24.85 -38.06
C ALA A 66 -8.96 -25.96 -37.13
N GLY A 67 -9.30 -25.63 -35.88
CA GLY A 67 -9.91 -26.55 -34.93
C GLY A 67 -11.26 -27.07 -35.41
N LEU A 68 -12.12 -26.19 -35.95
CA LEU A 68 -13.43 -26.57 -36.51
C LEU A 68 -13.28 -27.45 -37.76
N LEU A 69 -12.34 -27.12 -38.65
CA LEU A 69 -12.05 -27.92 -39.85
C LEU A 69 -11.49 -29.31 -39.50
N LEU A 70 -10.62 -29.40 -38.49
CA LEU A 70 -10.11 -30.68 -37.98
C LEU A 70 -11.22 -31.51 -37.34
N LEU A 71 -12.10 -30.87 -36.55
CA LEU A 71 -13.25 -31.54 -35.95
C LEU A 71 -14.21 -32.07 -37.03
N LEU A 72 -14.54 -31.25 -38.03
CA LEU A 72 -15.38 -31.65 -39.15
C LEU A 72 -14.75 -32.78 -39.96
N SER A 73 -13.43 -32.72 -40.22
CA SER A 73 -12.67 -33.77 -40.89
C SER A 73 -12.64 -35.07 -40.09
N PHE A 74 -12.58 -34.99 -38.75
CA PHE A 74 -12.66 -36.13 -37.86
C PHE A 74 -14.07 -36.75 -37.86
N ILE A 75 -15.12 -35.93 -37.91
CA ILE A 75 -16.51 -36.39 -38.02
C ILE A 75 -16.77 -37.08 -39.37
N THR A 76 -16.27 -36.54 -40.48
CA THR A 76 -16.36 -37.21 -41.79
C THR A 76 -15.53 -38.49 -41.84
N LEU A 77 -14.33 -38.51 -41.26
CA LEU A 77 -13.49 -39.71 -41.17
C LEU A 77 -14.16 -40.80 -40.31
N ALA A 78 -14.71 -40.43 -39.15
CA ALA A 78 -15.45 -41.31 -38.25
C ALA A 78 -16.72 -41.88 -38.90
N ARG A 79 -17.39 -41.11 -39.77
CA ARG A 79 -18.53 -41.61 -40.57
C ARG A 79 -18.12 -42.53 -41.72
N SER A 80 -16.87 -42.45 -42.19
CA SER A 80 -16.36 -43.26 -43.31
C SER A 80 -15.70 -44.58 -42.87
N MET A 81 -15.36 -44.72 -41.58
CA MET A 81 -14.75 -45.93 -41.04
C MET A 81 -15.81 -47.00 -40.76
N ARG A 82 -15.77 -48.11 -41.51
CA ARG A 82 -16.41 -49.37 -41.09
C ARG A 82 -15.56 -50.01 -39.99
N LEU A 83 -16.23 -50.62 -39.01
CA LEU A 83 -15.75 -51.06 -37.68
C LEU A 83 -14.62 -52.12 -37.63
N THR A 84 -13.80 -52.34 -38.67
CA THR A 84 -12.91 -53.51 -38.72
C THR A 84 -11.42 -53.30 -39.02
N ASP A 85 -10.89 -52.09 -39.13
CA ASP A 85 -9.43 -51.88 -39.28
C ASP A 85 -8.82 -51.03 -38.14
N PRO A 86 -7.63 -51.40 -37.61
CA PRO A 86 -6.96 -50.61 -36.57
C PRO A 86 -6.36 -49.32 -37.15
N PRO A 87 -6.34 -48.20 -36.40
CA PRO A 87 -5.89 -46.91 -36.92
C PRO A 87 -4.36 -46.89 -37.11
N PRO A 88 -3.83 -46.14 -38.11
CA PRO A 88 -2.40 -46.09 -38.38
C PRO A 88 -1.65 -45.29 -37.30
N PRO A 89 -0.40 -45.64 -36.96
CA PRO A 89 0.39 -44.92 -35.97
C PRO A 89 0.94 -43.66 -36.61
N SER A 90 0.23 -42.54 -36.50
CA SER A 90 0.78 -41.26 -36.94
C SER A 90 0.37 -40.11 -36.02
N ARG A 91 1.28 -39.12 -35.96
CA ARG A 91 1.46 -37.93 -35.09
C ARG A 91 0.23 -37.03 -34.78
N TRP A 92 -1.00 -37.46 -35.07
CA TRP A 92 -2.21 -36.64 -34.96
C TRP A 92 -2.79 -36.54 -33.55
N TRP A 93 -2.35 -37.38 -32.61
CA TRP A 93 -2.81 -37.35 -31.21
C TRP A 93 -2.25 -36.17 -30.39
N ALA A 94 -1.20 -35.49 -30.88
CA ALA A 94 -0.55 -34.37 -30.19
C ALA A 94 -1.09 -32.97 -30.56
N LEU A 95 -1.84 -32.84 -31.67
CA LEU A 95 -2.41 -31.56 -32.12
C LEU A 95 -3.63 -31.08 -31.30
N PRO A 96 -4.58 -31.95 -30.89
CA PRO A 96 -5.74 -31.53 -30.09
C PRO A 96 -5.36 -30.97 -28.70
N PRO A 97 -4.44 -31.58 -27.92
CA PRO A 97 -4.02 -31.04 -26.62
C PRO A 97 -3.34 -29.67 -26.74
N PHE A 98 -2.54 -29.45 -27.79
CA PHE A 98 -1.83 -28.18 -27.99
C PHE A 98 -2.79 -27.03 -28.34
N ALA A 99 -3.76 -27.27 -29.23
CA ALA A 99 -4.77 -26.27 -29.59
C ALA A 99 -5.67 -25.91 -28.39
N LEU A 100 -6.04 -26.90 -27.56
CA LEU A 100 -6.75 -26.69 -26.30
C LEU A 100 -5.93 -25.87 -25.29
N GLY A 101 -4.63 -26.14 -25.17
CA GLY A 101 -3.73 -25.39 -24.29
C GLY A 101 -3.59 -23.91 -24.67
N VAL A 102 -3.44 -23.61 -25.97
CA VAL A 102 -3.35 -22.22 -26.46
C VAL A 102 -4.69 -21.49 -26.30
N GLY A 103 -5.81 -22.17 -26.58
CA GLY A 103 -7.16 -21.62 -26.36
C GLY A 103 -7.44 -21.31 -24.90
N LEU A 104 -7.02 -22.17 -23.97
CA LEU A 104 -7.17 -21.96 -22.54
C LEU A 104 -6.32 -20.79 -22.03
N LEU A 105 -5.06 -20.67 -22.47
CA LEU A 105 -4.20 -19.53 -22.14
C LEU A 105 -4.76 -18.21 -22.70
N GLY A 106 -5.30 -18.23 -23.93
CA GLY A 106 -5.98 -17.07 -24.51
C GLY A 106 -7.23 -16.67 -23.73
N PHE A 107 -8.04 -17.63 -23.29
CA PHE A 107 -9.22 -17.40 -22.46
C PHE A 107 -8.85 -16.87 -21.07
N ILE A 108 -7.83 -17.44 -20.41
CA ILE A 108 -7.29 -16.93 -19.14
C ILE A 108 -6.78 -15.49 -19.33
N GLY A 109 -6.02 -15.22 -20.39
CA GLY A 109 -5.56 -13.86 -20.71
C GLY A 109 -6.71 -12.88 -20.93
N LEU A 110 -7.79 -13.30 -21.59
CA LEU A 110 -8.99 -12.50 -21.79
C LEU A 110 -9.75 -12.26 -20.48
N VAL A 111 -9.91 -13.27 -19.63
CA VAL A 111 -10.56 -13.15 -18.31
C VAL A 111 -9.75 -12.22 -17.41
N LEU A 112 -8.41 -12.32 -17.41
CA LEU A 112 -7.54 -11.42 -16.67
C LEU A 112 -7.63 -9.97 -17.21
N ALA A 113 -7.66 -9.80 -18.53
CA ALA A 113 -7.80 -8.48 -19.16
C ALA A 113 -9.17 -7.84 -18.90
N LEU A 114 -10.24 -8.63 -18.88
CA LEU A 114 -11.61 -8.18 -18.58
C LEU A 114 -11.84 -7.96 -17.07
N GLY A 115 -11.12 -8.68 -16.22
CA GLY A 115 -11.15 -8.52 -14.77
C GLY A 115 -10.39 -7.28 -14.28
N HIS A 116 -9.35 -6.84 -15.00
CA HIS A 116 -8.61 -5.63 -14.70
C HIS A 116 -9.30 -4.39 -15.31
N ARG A 117 -10.46 -4.00 -14.77
CA ARG A 117 -11.02 -2.68 -15.09
C ARG A 117 -10.11 -1.62 -14.45
N PRO A 118 -9.45 -0.75 -15.24
CA PRO A 118 -8.67 0.34 -14.66
C PRO A 118 -9.61 1.19 -13.80
N ILE A 119 -9.13 1.62 -12.63
CA ILE A 119 -9.86 2.59 -11.82
C ILE A 119 -10.17 3.81 -12.68
N GLN A 120 -11.42 4.26 -12.65
CA GLN A 120 -11.89 5.40 -13.43
C GLN A 120 -12.14 6.57 -12.49
N ASP A 121 -11.97 7.78 -13.03
CA ASP A 121 -12.44 8.96 -12.33
C ASP A 121 -13.94 8.89 -12.11
N LEU A 122 -14.37 9.35 -10.95
CA LEU A 122 -15.77 9.50 -10.61
C LEU A 122 -15.95 10.81 -9.84
N ALA A 123 -17.10 11.46 -10.05
CA ALA A 123 -17.53 12.64 -9.32
C ALA A 123 -19.06 12.62 -9.27
N ASP A 124 -19.63 12.40 -8.09
CA ASP A 124 -21.07 12.46 -7.89
C ASP A 124 -21.49 13.91 -7.63
N ALA A 125 -22.25 14.49 -8.56
CA ALA A 125 -22.63 15.89 -8.51
C ALA A 125 -23.49 16.25 -7.28
N ASN A 126 -24.37 15.33 -6.85
CA ASN A 126 -25.25 15.58 -5.70
C ASN A 126 -24.44 15.57 -4.41
N ARG A 127 -23.54 14.59 -4.26
CA ARG A 127 -22.67 14.49 -3.07
C ARG A 127 -21.64 15.60 -3.01
N LEU A 128 -21.07 16.00 -4.15
CA LEU A 128 -20.22 17.19 -4.21
C LEU A 128 -20.98 18.46 -3.80
N SER A 129 -22.26 18.58 -4.15
CA SER A 129 -23.10 19.68 -3.70
C SER A 129 -23.30 19.65 -2.18
N SER A 130 -23.67 18.51 -1.61
CA SER A 130 -23.83 18.32 -0.16
C SER A 130 -22.52 18.57 0.61
N LEU A 131 -21.40 18.14 0.04
CA LEU A 131 -20.08 18.32 0.62
C LEU A 131 -19.68 19.78 0.74
N LYS A 132 -20.18 20.71 -0.08
CA LYS A 132 -19.79 22.14 0.01
C LYS A 132 -20.08 22.77 1.37
N SER A 133 -21.21 22.40 1.99
CA SER A 133 -21.66 22.93 3.28
C SER A 133 -21.45 21.97 4.45
N ALA A 134 -20.86 20.80 4.22
CA ALA A 134 -20.74 19.80 5.27
C ALA A 134 -19.72 20.19 6.34
N THR A 135 -20.00 19.85 7.60
CA THR A 135 -19.03 19.95 8.69
C THR A 135 -17.95 18.88 8.52
N LEU A 136 -16.68 19.28 8.56
CA LEU A 136 -15.52 18.38 8.41
C LEU A 136 -14.79 18.14 9.74
N ASP A 137 -15.43 18.50 10.86
CA ASP A 137 -14.83 18.44 12.18
C ASP A 137 -14.38 17.01 12.52
N VAL A 138 -13.20 16.94 13.12
CA VAL A 138 -12.60 15.71 13.63
C VAL A 138 -12.87 15.64 15.12
N GLU A 139 -13.27 14.46 15.60
CA GLU A 139 -13.58 14.20 17.01
C GLU A 139 -12.46 14.68 17.95
N ALA A 140 -12.84 15.16 19.13
CA ALA A 140 -11.89 15.58 20.14
C ALA A 140 -11.07 14.38 20.69
N SER A 141 -9.80 14.61 21.02
CA SER A 141 -8.97 13.62 21.71
C SER A 141 -9.27 13.68 23.20
N THR A 142 -9.30 12.52 23.87
CA THR A 142 -9.34 12.42 25.34
C THR A 142 -7.94 12.30 25.96
N GLU A 143 -6.88 12.13 25.16
CA GLU A 143 -5.50 12.09 25.64
C GLU A 143 -5.05 13.47 26.17
N PRO A 144 -4.17 13.51 27.19
CA PRO A 144 -3.63 14.75 27.73
C PRO A 144 -2.94 15.61 26.66
N GLU A 145 -3.12 16.93 26.75
CA GLU A 145 -2.39 17.88 25.89
C GLU A 145 -0.87 17.68 26.01
N GLY A 146 -0.17 17.70 24.87
CA GLY A 146 1.27 17.47 24.80
C GLY A 146 1.70 15.99 24.89
N SER A 147 0.77 15.03 24.87
CA SER A 147 1.07 13.60 24.65
C SER A 147 1.14 13.28 23.15
N TRP A 148 2.05 12.38 22.75
CA TRP A 148 2.10 11.81 21.40
C TRP A 148 2.25 10.28 21.50
N ALA A 149 1.37 9.67 22.29
CA ALA A 149 1.51 8.29 22.76
C ALA A 149 1.24 7.21 21.69
N GLN A 150 0.94 7.57 20.44
CA GLN A 150 0.57 6.61 19.40
C GLN A 150 0.87 7.13 17.99
N TRP A 151 0.71 6.25 17.00
CA TRP A 151 0.83 6.56 15.58
C TRP A 151 0.09 7.83 15.19
N ARG A 152 0.80 8.78 14.54
CA ARG A 152 0.24 10.06 14.08
C ARG A 152 -0.41 10.89 15.19
N GLY A 153 0.02 10.71 16.43
CA GLY A 153 -0.41 11.53 17.57
C GLY A 153 -1.78 11.14 18.13
N PRO A 154 -2.32 11.94 19.08
CA PRO A 154 -3.48 11.57 19.89
C PRO A 154 -4.74 11.16 19.13
N ARG A 155 -4.95 11.72 17.93
CA ARG A 155 -6.12 11.43 17.06
C ARG A 155 -5.78 10.64 15.80
N ARG A 156 -4.53 10.19 15.66
CA ARG A 156 -3.98 9.58 14.44
C ARG A 156 -4.07 10.46 13.17
N ASP A 157 -4.22 11.77 13.34
CA ASP A 157 -4.39 12.76 12.27
C ASP A 157 -3.07 13.43 11.84
N ALA A 158 -1.98 13.21 12.59
CA ALA A 158 -0.68 13.88 12.48
C ALA A 158 -0.78 15.40 12.67
N ILE A 159 -1.66 15.84 13.59
CA ILE A 159 -1.85 17.24 13.96
C ILE A 159 -1.45 17.42 15.43
N SER A 160 -0.38 18.18 15.67
CA SER A 160 -0.13 18.78 16.98
C SER A 160 -0.97 20.04 17.14
N ARG A 161 -1.55 20.19 18.33
CA ARG A 161 -2.33 21.36 18.72
C ARG A 161 -1.52 22.35 19.57
N GLU A 162 -0.24 22.06 19.75
CA GLU A 162 0.68 22.98 20.40
C GLU A 162 0.87 24.25 19.55
N THR A 163 0.92 25.39 20.23
CA THR A 163 1.07 26.71 19.62
C THR A 163 2.35 27.39 20.12
N HIS A 164 2.69 28.53 19.52
CA HIS A 164 3.88 29.32 19.89
C HIS A 164 5.20 28.55 19.69
N LEU A 165 5.27 27.75 18.64
CA LEU A 165 6.44 26.95 18.29
C LEU A 165 7.44 27.77 17.46
N HIS A 166 8.72 27.40 17.57
CA HIS A 166 9.83 27.89 16.77
C HIS A 166 9.91 27.08 15.47
N LEU A 167 9.07 27.47 14.51
CA LEU A 167 8.93 26.83 13.20
C LEU A 167 9.29 27.77 12.05
N ASP A 168 10.01 28.86 12.31
CA ASP A 168 10.52 29.77 11.30
C ASP A 168 12.05 29.69 11.26
N TRP A 169 12.56 28.83 10.38
CA TRP A 169 13.97 28.47 10.30
C TRP A 169 14.71 29.17 9.17
N GLU A 170 14.11 30.19 8.54
CA GLU A 170 14.83 31.05 7.61
C GLU A 170 15.92 31.85 8.32
N ALA A 171 15.65 32.27 9.56
CA ALA A 171 16.60 33.01 10.39
C ALA A 171 17.43 32.11 11.31
N ASN A 172 16.79 31.17 12.02
CA ASN A 172 17.45 30.32 13.02
C ASN A 172 16.97 28.88 12.93
N THR A 173 17.89 27.94 12.71
CA THR A 173 17.60 26.51 12.75
C THR A 173 17.28 26.05 14.18
N PRO A 174 16.58 24.92 14.36
CA PRO A 174 16.22 24.44 15.68
C PRO A 174 17.45 23.94 16.44
N LYS A 175 17.45 24.10 17.76
CA LYS A 175 18.51 23.57 18.62
C LYS A 175 18.36 22.06 18.78
N VAL A 176 19.43 21.31 18.58
CA VAL A 176 19.49 19.90 18.96
C VAL A 176 19.63 19.81 20.48
N LEU A 177 18.68 19.18 21.15
CA LEU A 177 18.72 18.94 22.60
C LEU A 177 19.60 17.73 22.93
N TRP A 178 19.40 16.65 22.19
CA TRP A 178 20.22 15.44 22.27
C TRP A 178 20.16 14.65 20.97
N ASN A 179 21.14 13.76 20.80
CA ASN A 179 21.29 12.84 19.69
C ASN A 179 21.85 11.52 20.23
N LYS A 180 21.19 10.40 19.94
CA LYS A 180 21.46 9.09 20.51
C LYS A 180 21.44 8.01 19.43
N PRO A 181 22.28 6.96 19.55
CA PRO A 181 22.24 5.85 18.61
C PRO A 181 20.96 5.03 18.78
N ILE A 182 20.39 4.59 17.66
CA ILE A 182 19.31 3.57 17.60
C ILE A 182 19.63 2.59 16.48
N LYS A 183 19.05 1.39 16.48
CA LYS A 183 19.23 0.43 15.38
C LYS A 183 18.14 0.59 14.32
N GLY A 184 18.20 -0.25 13.29
CA GLY A 184 17.32 -0.13 12.12
C GLY A 184 15.83 -0.28 12.46
N GLY A 185 15.00 0.39 11.66
CA GLY A 185 13.55 0.44 11.85
C GLY A 185 12.94 1.64 11.13
N TYR A 186 11.62 1.61 10.94
CA TYR A 186 10.86 2.66 10.26
C TYR A 186 9.68 3.17 11.09
N SER A 187 9.46 2.61 12.28
CA SER A 187 8.43 3.10 13.19
C SER A 187 8.71 4.54 13.63
N SER A 188 7.64 5.28 13.89
CA SER A 188 7.73 6.53 14.65
C SER A 188 7.99 6.20 16.13
N VAL A 189 8.04 7.23 16.96
CA VAL A 189 8.17 7.11 18.42
C VAL A 189 6.86 7.51 19.10
N ALA A 190 6.59 6.94 20.26
CA ALA A 190 5.50 7.34 21.13
C ALA A 190 6.03 8.11 22.34
N ILE A 191 5.43 9.25 22.67
CA ILE A 191 5.79 10.06 23.84
C ILE A 191 4.66 10.00 24.86
N TRP A 192 4.95 9.49 26.04
CA TRP A 192 3.98 9.37 27.13
C TRP A 192 4.68 9.56 28.48
N ASN A 193 4.10 10.38 29.35
CA ASN A 193 4.60 10.68 30.70
C ASN A 193 6.12 11.02 30.78
N GLY A 194 6.62 11.83 29.85
CA GLY A 194 8.05 12.23 29.82
C GLY A 194 9.00 11.13 29.34
N LYS A 195 8.47 10.01 28.85
CA LYS A 195 9.24 8.91 28.26
C LYS A 195 8.98 8.79 26.76
N LEU A 196 9.99 8.32 26.05
CA LEU A 196 9.95 8.03 24.62
C LEU A 196 10.04 6.53 24.42
N TYR A 197 9.09 5.97 23.67
CA TYR A 197 9.02 4.56 23.32
C TYR A 197 9.26 4.38 21.84
N ALA A 198 10.18 3.48 21.50
CA ALA A 198 10.58 3.20 20.13
C ALA A 198 10.76 1.70 19.92
N THR A 199 10.87 1.28 18.66
CA THR A 199 11.24 -0.08 18.31
C THR A 199 12.36 -0.07 17.30
N ASP A 200 13.25 -1.05 17.40
CA ASP A 200 14.31 -1.24 16.41
C ASP A 200 14.68 -2.72 16.26
N ARG A 201 15.65 -3.00 15.40
CA ARG A 201 16.21 -4.33 15.21
C ARG A 201 17.72 -4.31 15.37
N ASP A 202 18.21 -5.09 16.32
CA ASP A 202 19.64 -5.30 16.55
C ASP A 202 20.04 -6.72 16.15
N GLY A 203 20.66 -6.86 14.98
CA GLY A 203 21.00 -8.15 14.39
C GLY A 203 19.75 -9.00 14.12
N LYS A 204 19.61 -10.12 14.83
CA LYS A 204 18.48 -11.06 14.72
C LYS A 204 17.38 -10.82 15.75
N ASN A 205 17.46 -9.75 16.53
CA ASN A 205 16.49 -9.44 17.56
C ASN A 205 15.74 -8.15 17.23
N GLU A 206 14.43 -8.15 17.41
CA GLU A 206 13.66 -6.91 17.52
C GLU A 206 13.65 -6.44 18.98
N ARG A 207 13.63 -5.13 19.20
CA ARG A 207 13.61 -4.53 20.53
C ARG A 207 12.49 -3.51 20.66
N VAL A 208 11.90 -3.46 21.85
CA VAL A 208 11.07 -2.35 22.33
C VAL A 208 11.91 -1.58 23.33
N LEU A 209 12.08 -0.28 23.11
CA LEU A 209 12.96 0.57 23.90
C LEU A 209 12.16 1.67 24.58
N CYS A 210 12.61 2.06 25.76
CA CYS A 210 12.15 3.23 26.49
C CYS A 210 13.33 4.13 26.81
N PHE A 211 13.19 5.41 26.52
CA PHE A 211 14.16 6.45 26.82
C PHE A 211 13.53 7.52 27.69
N ASP A 212 14.35 8.23 28.45
CA ASP A 212 13.98 9.53 29.00
C ASP A 212 13.81 10.52 27.85
N ALA A 213 12.65 11.17 27.72
CA ALA A 213 12.37 12.03 26.57
C ALA A 213 13.10 13.39 26.65
N GLU A 214 13.65 13.75 27.81
CA GLU A 214 14.40 14.98 28.03
C GLU A 214 15.90 14.80 27.80
N THR A 215 16.49 13.68 28.23
CA THR A 215 17.93 13.43 28.11
C THR A 215 18.29 12.49 26.95
N GLY A 216 17.33 11.68 26.49
CA GLY A 216 17.55 10.62 25.51
C GLY A 216 18.27 9.40 26.10
N ASP A 217 18.41 9.30 27.42
CA ASP A 217 19.04 8.13 28.04
C ASP A 217 18.12 6.93 28.00
N GLU A 218 18.66 5.77 27.64
CA GLU A 218 17.90 4.52 27.63
C GLU A 218 17.58 4.12 29.07
N LEU A 219 16.29 3.93 29.37
CA LEU A 219 15.79 3.53 30.68
C LEU A 219 15.65 2.01 30.76
N TRP A 220 15.12 1.40 29.70
CA TRP A 220 15.01 -0.05 29.56
C TRP A 220 14.82 -0.45 28.09
N ASN A 221 15.14 -1.70 27.76
CA ASN A 221 14.77 -2.32 26.48
C ASN A 221 14.35 -3.78 26.69
N TYR A 222 13.33 -4.22 25.94
CA TYR A 222 12.92 -5.62 25.84
C TYR A 222 13.34 -6.16 24.47
N SER A 223 14.10 -7.24 24.44
CA SER A 223 14.65 -7.83 23.21
C SER A 223 14.13 -9.25 23.00
N TYR A 224 13.76 -9.60 21.77
CA TYR A 224 13.32 -10.94 21.41
C TYR A 224 13.85 -11.36 20.04
N PRO A 225 14.16 -12.65 19.83
CA PRO A 225 14.58 -13.14 18.53
C PRO A 225 13.45 -12.98 17.51
N ASN A 226 13.79 -12.50 16.33
CA ASN A 226 12.86 -12.42 15.22
C ASN A 226 13.59 -12.63 13.88
N ASP A 227 13.26 -13.72 13.20
CA ASP A 227 13.77 -14.01 11.87
C ASP A 227 12.87 -13.37 10.81
N TYR A 228 13.45 -12.45 10.04
CA TYR A 228 12.75 -11.77 8.97
C TYR A 228 12.68 -12.62 7.70
N GLY A 229 13.44 -13.72 7.62
CA GLY A 229 13.55 -14.53 6.41
C GLY A 229 13.85 -13.65 5.19
N GLY A 230 12.90 -13.60 4.26
CA GLY A 230 12.99 -12.86 3.00
C GLY A 230 12.33 -11.47 2.97
N LEU A 231 11.97 -10.86 4.11
CA LEU A 231 11.32 -9.54 4.11
C LEU A 231 12.15 -8.48 3.37
N GLU A 232 11.52 -7.80 2.42
CA GLU A 232 12.12 -6.65 1.76
C GLU A 232 12.21 -5.46 2.72
N PHE A 233 13.25 -4.64 2.55
CA PHE A 233 13.56 -3.52 3.45
C PHE A 233 13.69 -3.95 4.92
N GLY A 234 14.25 -5.12 5.21
CA GLY A 234 14.30 -5.74 6.54
C GLY A 234 15.16 -5.06 7.63
N ALA A 235 15.31 -3.73 7.62
CA ALA A 235 16.11 -3.00 8.59
C ALA A 235 15.51 -3.02 10.02
N GLY A 236 14.19 -3.13 10.15
CA GLY A 236 13.54 -3.26 11.46
C GLY A 236 12.02 -3.08 11.44
N PRO A 237 11.39 -3.00 12.64
CA PRO A 237 9.95 -2.81 12.80
C PRO A 237 9.41 -1.55 12.14
N ARG A 238 8.13 -1.57 11.75
CA ARG A 238 7.44 -0.48 11.03
C ARG A 238 6.26 0.10 11.79
N ALA A 239 5.57 -0.72 12.58
CA ALA A 239 4.47 -0.28 13.41
C ALA A 239 4.98 0.61 14.55
N THR A 240 4.32 1.75 14.76
CA THR A 240 4.63 2.64 15.88
C THR A 240 4.03 2.08 17.16
N PRO A 241 4.77 2.07 18.29
CA PRO A 241 4.22 1.71 19.58
C PRO A 241 3.01 2.57 19.95
N THR A 242 2.08 1.98 20.69
CA THR A 242 0.99 2.72 21.35
C THR A 242 1.15 2.58 22.86
N VAL A 243 1.11 3.69 23.57
CA VAL A 243 1.18 3.72 25.04
C VAL A 243 -0.15 4.19 25.59
N HIS A 244 -0.73 3.41 26.49
CA HIS A 244 -2.00 3.74 27.12
C HIS A 244 -2.10 3.09 28.51
N ASP A 245 -2.53 3.85 29.52
CA ASP A 245 -2.65 3.41 30.92
C ASP A 245 -1.43 2.61 31.45
N GLY A 246 -0.23 3.16 31.25
CA GLY A 246 1.01 2.55 31.74
C GLY A 246 1.39 1.25 31.03
N LYS A 247 0.87 0.99 29.83
CA LYS A 247 1.23 -0.18 29.01
C LYS A 247 1.67 0.24 27.62
N VAL A 248 2.66 -0.48 27.08
CA VAL A 248 3.18 -0.29 25.72
C VAL A 248 2.75 -1.47 24.87
N TYR A 249 2.04 -1.19 23.79
CA TYR A 249 1.56 -2.16 22.80
C TYR A 249 2.37 -2.01 21.52
N THR A 250 2.97 -3.11 21.06
CA THR A 250 3.79 -3.12 19.84
C THR A 250 3.45 -4.28 18.93
N VAL A 251 3.69 -4.11 17.63
CA VAL A 251 3.65 -5.18 16.63
C VAL A 251 4.97 -5.16 15.85
N GLY A 252 5.70 -6.28 15.85
CA GLY A 252 6.94 -6.48 15.12
C GLY A 252 6.71 -6.66 13.62
N ALA A 253 7.79 -6.64 12.82
CA ALA A 253 7.68 -6.73 11.35
C ALA A 253 7.11 -8.07 10.85
N THR A 254 7.15 -9.12 11.69
CA THR A 254 6.62 -10.46 11.40
C THR A 254 5.41 -10.80 12.25
N GLY A 255 4.74 -9.81 12.85
CA GLY A 255 3.49 -10.03 13.58
C GLY A 255 3.64 -10.45 15.04
N THR A 256 4.84 -10.46 15.63
CA THR A 256 4.96 -10.58 17.09
C THR A 256 4.32 -9.36 17.76
N MET A 257 3.24 -9.57 18.50
CA MET A 257 2.52 -8.52 19.23
C MET A 257 2.80 -8.64 20.72
N LEU A 258 3.17 -7.53 21.36
CA LEU A 258 3.57 -7.50 22.77
C LEU A 258 2.76 -6.46 23.54
N CYS A 259 2.52 -6.75 24.80
CA CYS A 259 2.18 -5.76 25.82
C CYS A 259 3.21 -5.78 26.94
N LEU A 260 3.82 -4.63 27.19
CA LEU A 260 4.83 -4.42 28.22
C LEU A 260 4.32 -3.40 29.25
N GLU A 261 4.79 -3.49 30.49
CA GLU A 261 4.65 -2.41 31.47
C GLU A 261 5.48 -1.20 31.00
N ALA A 262 4.87 -0.02 30.91
CA ALA A 262 5.52 1.19 30.37
C ALA A 262 6.54 1.80 31.35
N GLU A 263 6.27 1.69 32.65
CA GLU A 263 7.06 2.26 33.73
C GLU A 263 7.30 1.23 34.85
N PRO A 264 8.09 0.18 34.58
CA PRO A 264 8.38 -0.85 35.57
C PRO A 264 9.15 -0.25 36.76
N ALA A 265 8.71 -0.57 37.98
CA ALA A 265 9.26 0.01 39.21
C ALA A 265 10.74 -0.32 39.46
N ASP A 266 11.23 -1.47 38.97
CA ASP A 266 12.63 -1.91 39.09
C ASP A 266 13.49 -1.52 37.88
N GLY A 267 12.93 -0.76 36.94
CA GLY A 267 13.59 -0.36 35.69
C GLY A 267 13.81 -1.50 34.69
N LYS A 268 13.27 -2.71 34.92
CA LYS A 268 13.44 -3.85 34.01
C LYS A 268 12.18 -4.03 33.15
N PRO A 269 12.34 -4.33 31.85
CA PRO A 269 11.18 -4.55 30.99
C PRO A 269 10.34 -5.72 31.51
N LYS A 270 9.03 -5.54 31.60
CA LYS A 270 8.12 -6.58 32.06
C LYS A 270 7.06 -6.87 31.01
N LEU A 271 7.16 -8.06 30.43
CA LEU A 271 6.15 -8.59 29.51
C LEU A 271 4.89 -8.97 30.29
N LEU A 272 3.75 -8.45 29.84
CA LEU A 272 2.43 -8.75 30.41
C LEU A 272 1.75 -9.87 29.61
N TRP A 273 1.79 -9.79 28.29
CA TRP A 273 1.34 -10.85 27.39
C TRP A 273 2.00 -10.71 26.00
N ARG A 274 1.97 -11.78 25.21
CA ARG A 274 2.57 -11.88 23.87
C ARG A 274 1.66 -12.71 22.96
N HIS A 275 1.60 -12.32 21.69
CA HIS A 275 0.98 -13.05 20.60
C HIS A 275 1.94 -13.17 19.42
N ASP A 276 1.83 -14.24 18.65
CA ASP A 276 2.49 -14.39 17.37
C ASP A 276 1.41 -14.46 16.28
N LEU A 277 1.08 -13.28 15.73
CA LEU A 277 -0.13 -13.07 14.94
C LEU A 277 -0.17 -13.90 13.65
N MET A 278 0.98 -14.16 13.04
CA MET A 278 1.03 -14.95 11.80
C MET A 278 0.62 -16.40 12.08
N ASP A 279 1.11 -16.97 13.17
CA ASP A 279 0.77 -18.34 13.60
C ASP A 279 -0.69 -18.43 14.08
N GLU A 280 -1.13 -17.48 14.91
CA GLU A 280 -2.49 -17.47 15.49
C GLU A 280 -3.62 -17.22 14.46
N PHE A 281 -3.27 -16.65 13.30
CA PHE A 281 -4.20 -16.33 12.21
C PHE A 281 -3.91 -17.12 10.94
N ASP A 282 -3.00 -18.10 10.98
CA ASP A 282 -2.67 -18.95 9.83
C ASP A 282 -2.40 -18.11 8.56
N THR A 283 -1.50 -17.13 8.72
CA THR A 283 -1.15 -16.17 7.66
C THR A 283 0.35 -15.91 7.63
N GLU A 284 0.80 -15.19 6.60
CA GLU A 284 2.20 -14.84 6.42
C GLU A 284 2.40 -13.34 6.52
N ALA A 285 3.58 -12.93 6.99
CA ALA A 285 3.93 -11.52 7.00
C ALA A 285 3.92 -10.99 5.55
N PRO A 286 3.32 -9.80 5.31
CA PRO A 286 3.28 -9.24 3.97
C PRO A 286 4.70 -8.92 3.50
N ARG A 287 4.87 -8.72 2.18
CA ARG A 287 6.18 -8.56 1.51
C ARG A 287 7.15 -7.60 2.22
N TRP A 288 6.64 -6.48 2.72
CA TRP A 288 7.42 -5.47 3.44
C TRP A 288 7.24 -5.51 4.95
N GLY A 289 6.67 -6.57 5.51
CA GLY A 289 6.43 -6.74 6.94
C GLY A 289 5.18 -6.01 7.45
N VAL A 290 4.67 -6.49 8.57
CA VAL A 290 3.50 -5.94 9.25
C VAL A 290 3.81 -4.51 9.70
N SER A 291 2.92 -3.58 9.35
CA SER A 291 3.11 -2.14 9.56
C SER A 291 1.96 -1.48 10.35
N CYS A 292 0.96 -2.27 10.76
CA CYS A 292 -0.19 -1.75 11.49
C CYS A 292 0.20 -1.34 12.91
N SER A 293 0.04 -0.06 13.24
CA SER A 293 0.28 0.45 14.60
C SER A 293 -0.95 0.16 15.47
N PRO A 294 -0.82 -0.53 16.62
CA PRO A 294 -1.95 -0.98 17.44
C PRO A 294 -2.87 0.17 17.83
N LEU A 295 -4.18 0.05 17.62
CA LEU A 295 -5.16 1.06 18.03
C LEU A 295 -5.79 0.66 19.37
N ILE A 296 -5.89 1.58 20.32
CA ILE A 296 -6.67 1.37 21.54
C ILE A 296 -8.07 1.95 21.32
N GLU A 297 -9.09 1.13 21.57
CA GLU A 297 -10.51 1.49 21.49
C GLU A 297 -11.22 0.93 22.73
N GLY A 298 -11.43 1.77 23.74
CA GLY A 298 -11.94 1.35 25.04
C GLY A 298 -11.03 0.31 25.73
N ASN A 299 -11.56 -0.90 25.96
CA ASN A 299 -10.79 -2.01 26.54
C ASN A 299 -10.10 -2.90 25.49
N LEU A 300 -10.16 -2.53 24.21
CA LEU A 300 -9.61 -3.32 23.13
C LEU A 300 -8.30 -2.74 22.61
N VAL A 301 -7.41 -3.63 22.18
CA VAL A 301 -6.31 -3.33 21.28
C VAL A 301 -6.58 -3.98 19.92
N ILE A 302 -6.61 -3.16 18.88
CA ILE A 302 -6.96 -3.54 17.52
C ILE A 302 -5.70 -3.63 16.66
N VAL A 303 -5.55 -4.74 15.94
CA VAL A 303 -4.44 -5.02 15.03
C VAL A 303 -4.97 -5.63 13.72
N MET A 304 -4.13 -5.62 12.69
CA MET A 304 -4.47 -6.10 11.35
C MET A 304 -3.46 -7.18 10.90
N PRO A 305 -3.62 -8.44 11.34
CA PRO A 305 -2.70 -9.53 10.97
C PRO A 305 -2.77 -9.86 9.47
N GLY A 306 -3.91 -9.62 8.81
CA GLY A 306 -4.15 -10.04 7.43
C GLY A 306 -4.60 -11.50 7.32
N GLY A 307 -5.13 -11.85 6.15
CA GLY A 307 -5.44 -13.23 5.79
C GLY A 307 -6.89 -13.67 6.06
N PRO A 308 -7.25 -14.89 5.60
CA PRO A 308 -8.63 -15.36 5.56
C PRO A 308 -9.22 -15.71 6.93
N ASN A 309 -8.39 -15.91 7.96
CA ASN A 309 -8.82 -16.29 9.31
C ASN A 309 -8.95 -15.09 10.26
N GLY A 310 -9.31 -13.92 9.72
CA GLY A 310 -9.48 -12.67 10.45
C GLY A 310 -8.40 -11.66 10.12
N SER A 311 -8.59 -10.86 9.07
CA SER A 311 -7.62 -9.84 8.67
C SER A 311 -7.58 -8.62 9.59
N VAL A 312 -8.56 -8.51 10.50
CA VAL A 312 -8.60 -7.58 11.64
C VAL A 312 -8.93 -8.37 12.90
N ALA A 313 -8.27 -8.03 14.01
CA ALA A 313 -8.49 -8.65 15.30
C ALA A 313 -8.51 -7.62 16.43
N ALA A 314 -9.32 -7.91 17.44
CA ALA A 314 -9.33 -7.19 18.70
C ALA A 314 -9.02 -8.11 19.85
N PHE A 315 -8.16 -7.65 20.75
CA PHE A 315 -7.83 -8.34 21.99
C PHE A 315 -8.22 -7.46 23.18
N ASP A 316 -8.61 -8.07 24.29
CA ASP A 316 -8.65 -7.36 25.57
C ASP A 316 -7.25 -6.82 25.89
N ARG A 317 -7.14 -5.49 26.02
CA ARG A 317 -5.87 -4.80 26.15
C ARG A 317 -5.14 -5.12 27.45
N LEU A 318 -5.83 -5.63 28.47
CA LEU A 318 -5.25 -5.94 29.77
C LEU A 318 -4.81 -7.40 29.84
N THR A 319 -5.63 -8.33 29.34
CA THR A 319 -5.37 -9.76 29.47
C THR A 319 -4.77 -10.40 28.22
N GLY A 320 -4.77 -9.73 27.07
CA GLY A 320 -4.35 -10.31 25.79
C GLY A 320 -5.34 -11.36 25.26
N LYS A 321 -6.57 -11.44 25.79
CA LYS A 321 -7.52 -12.45 25.30
C LYS A 321 -8.15 -11.94 24.02
N LEU A 322 -8.16 -12.76 22.98
CA LEU A 322 -8.88 -12.45 21.74
C LEU A 322 -10.36 -12.19 22.06
N ALA A 323 -10.85 -11.00 21.71
CA ALA A 323 -12.23 -10.60 21.88
C ALA A 323 -13.07 -10.92 20.63
N TRP A 324 -12.58 -10.54 19.46
CA TRP A 324 -13.21 -10.85 18.17
C TRP A 324 -12.21 -10.81 17.02
N LYS A 325 -12.57 -11.46 15.91
CA LYS A 325 -11.88 -11.44 14.61
C LYS A 325 -12.88 -10.99 13.55
N ALA A 326 -12.41 -10.28 12.53
CA ALA A 326 -13.26 -9.79 11.45
C ALA A 326 -12.52 -9.86 10.10
N LEU A 327 -13.32 -9.92 9.03
CA LEU A 327 -12.86 -9.90 7.63
C LEU A 327 -11.99 -11.11 7.24
N GLY A 328 -11.61 -11.19 5.96
CA GLY A 328 -10.76 -12.25 5.41
C GLY A 328 -9.77 -11.76 4.34
N ASP A 329 -9.60 -10.45 4.23
CA ASP A 329 -8.79 -9.80 3.20
C ASP A 329 -7.29 -10.07 3.40
N VAL A 330 -6.51 -10.04 2.32
CA VAL A 330 -5.05 -9.99 2.44
C VAL A 330 -4.56 -8.77 3.23
N GLY A 331 -3.40 -8.91 3.88
CA GLY A 331 -2.81 -7.86 4.71
C GLY A 331 -2.52 -6.59 3.93
N GLY A 332 -2.93 -5.45 4.48
CA GLY A 332 -2.49 -4.13 4.04
C GLY A 332 -1.32 -3.61 4.89
N TYR A 333 -0.93 -2.36 4.67
CA TYR A 333 0.15 -1.71 5.44
C TYR A 333 -0.36 -0.52 6.27
N SER A 334 -1.65 -0.24 6.20
CA SER A 334 -2.30 0.85 6.91
C SER A 334 -2.48 0.54 8.40
N SER A 335 -2.62 1.59 9.20
CA SER A 335 -2.99 1.50 10.61
C SER A 335 -4.48 1.81 10.78
N PRO A 336 -5.21 1.09 11.65
CA PRO A 336 -6.62 1.39 11.89
C PRO A 336 -6.80 2.72 12.63
N ILE A 337 -7.96 3.35 12.42
CA ILE A 337 -8.42 4.56 13.09
C ILE A 337 -9.86 4.37 13.54
N ALA A 338 -10.28 5.00 14.64
CA ALA A 338 -11.67 5.00 15.07
C ALA A 338 -12.30 6.39 14.93
N GLY A 339 -13.61 6.42 14.66
CA GLY A 339 -14.36 7.67 14.53
C GLY A 339 -15.86 7.40 14.34
N ASN A 340 -16.62 8.47 14.05
CA ASN A 340 -18.07 8.41 13.98
C ASN A 340 -18.68 8.75 12.60
N PRO A 341 -18.11 8.32 11.46
CA PRO A 341 -18.65 8.71 10.15
C PRO A 341 -20.05 8.10 9.93
N GLY A 342 -21.03 8.90 9.52
CA GLY A 342 -22.43 8.46 9.46
C GLY A 342 -23.10 8.39 10.84
N GLY A 343 -22.50 9.02 11.86
CA GLY A 343 -23.06 9.15 13.21
C GLY A 343 -22.97 7.90 14.08
N VAL A 344 -22.16 6.91 13.68
CA VAL A 344 -21.99 5.63 14.40
C VAL A 344 -20.51 5.42 14.68
N ARG A 345 -20.16 5.03 15.92
CA ARG A 345 -18.78 4.72 16.32
C ARG A 345 -18.28 3.47 15.62
N GLN A 346 -17.11 3.57 14.98
CA GLN A 346 -16.58 2.55 14.10
C GLN A 346 -15.07 2.48 14.17
N ILE A 347 -14.52 1.28 13.95
CA ILE A 347 -13.12 1.08 13.60
C ILE A 347 -13.03 1.03 12.07
N ILE A 348 -12.24 1.93 11.50
CA ILE A 348 -11.97 2.00 10.07
C ILE A 348 -10.65 1.30 9.76
N CYS A 349 -10.72 0.25 8.97
CA CYS A 349 -9.60 -0.61 8.61
C CYS A 349 -9.38 -0.58 7.10
N PHE A 350 -8.16 -0.26 6.67
CA PHE A 350 -7.78 -0.26 5.25
C PHE A 350 -6.87 -1.46 4.95
N THR A 351 -7.49 -2.55 4.49
CA THR A 351 -6.84 -3.83 4.20
C THR A 351 -6.15 -3.78 2.83
N GLY A 352 -5.55 -4.89 2.39
CA GLY A 352 -5.00 -4.99 1.04
C GLY A 352 -6.06 -4.94 -0.07
N GLU A 353 -7.31 -5.28 0.25
CA GLU A 353 -8.41 -5.39 -0.72
C GLU A 353 -9.40 -4.22 -0.70
N GLY A 354 -9.52 -3.51 0.44
CA GLY A 354 -10.51 -2.45 0.57
C GLY A 354 -10.56 -1.79 1.93
N LEU A 355 -11.50 -0.85 2.04
CA LEU A 355 -11.77 -0.10 3.26
C LEU A 355 -13.02 -0.66 3.92
N ALA A 356 -12.96 -0.93 5.21
CA ALA A 356 -14.07 -1.44 6.01
C ALA A 356 -14.35 -0.55 7.22
N GLY A 357 -15.63 -0.38 7.56
CA GLY A 357 -16.06 0.10 8.87
C GLY A 357 -16.58 -1.08 9.69
N LEU A 358 -16.04 -1.25 10.90
CA LEU A 358 -16.38 -2.33 11.82
C LEU A 358 -16.98 -1.79 13.11
N ASP A 359 -17.95 -2.51 13.66
CA ASP A 359 -18.46 -2.22 15.01
C ASP A 359 -17.37 -2.56 16.04
N PRO A 360 -16.96 -1.61 16.91
CA PRO A 360 -15.95 -1.88 17.94
C PRO A 360 -16.33 -2.99 18.92
N LYS A 361 -17.62 -3.23 19.14
CA LYS A 361 -18.11 -4.16 20.16
C LYS A 361 -17.83 -5.62 19.79
N ASP A 362 -18.07 -6.00 18.55
CA ASP A 362 -18.06 -7.40 18.11
C ASP A 362 -17.36 -7.62 16.76
N GLY A 363 -16.82 -6.58 16.15
CA GLY A 363 -16.14 -6.65 14.86
C GLY A 363 -17.08 -6.82 13.67
N ALA A 364 -18.40 -6.68 13.85
CA ALA A 364 -19.35 -6.79 12.75
C ALA A 364 -19.04 -5.78 11.65
N ARG A 365 -19.00 -6.24 10.39
CA ARG A 365 -18.76 -5.38 9.24
C ARG A 365 -20.00 -4.54 8.94
N LEU A 366 -19.91 -3.25 9.18
CA LEU A 366 -21.00 -2.29 8.98
C LEU A 366 -21.09 -1.85 7.52
N TRP A 367 -19.94 -1.66 6.86
CA TRP A 367 -19.85 -1.39 5.42
C TRP A 367 -18.48 -1.80 4.88
N TYR A 368 -18.37 -1.86 3.56
CA TYR A 368 -17.14 -2.20 2.86
C TYR A 368 -17.06 -1.47 1.51
N TYR A 369 -15.89 -0.96 1.15
CA TYR A 369 -15.62 -0.33 -0.13
C TYR A 369 -14.37 -0.97 -0.78
N PRO A 370 -14.51 -1.68 -1.92
CA PRO A 370 -13.38 -2.32 -2.57
C PRO A 370 -12.34 -1.33 -3.09
N TRP A 371 -11.07 -1.58 -2.79
CA TRP A 371 -9.93 -0.78 -3.22
C TRP A 371 -8.65 -1.62 -3.33
N VAL A 372 -8.57 -2.41 -4.40
CA VAL A 372 -7.42 -3.28 -4.68
C VAL A 372 -6.28 -2.48 -5.32
N THR A 373 -5.07 -2.61 -4.79
CA THR A 373 -3.84 -1.98 -5.31
C THR A 373 -2.82 -3.02 -5.71
N THR A 374 -1.85 -2.65 -6.54
CA THR A 374 -0.65 -3.49 -6.73
C THR A 374 0.07 -3.69 -5.40
N PHE A 375 0.51 -4.93 -5.14
CA PHE A 375 1.20 -5.33 -3.90
C PHE A 375 0.42 -5.07 -2.62
N GLU A 376 -0.93 -4.97 -2.72
CA GLU A 376 -1.77 -4.75 -1.54
C GLU A 376 -1.34 -3.46 -0.78
N GLY A 377 -0.71 -2.52 -1.52
CA GLY A 377 -0.03 -1.31 -1.06
C GLY A 377 -0.95 -0.20 -0.56
N ASN A 378 -2.01 -0.56 0.17
CA ASN A 378 -2.81 0.36 0.97
C ASN A 378 -2.03 0.69 2.25
N ILE A 379 -1.18 1.71 2.15
CA ILE A 379 -0.25 2.13 3.21
C ILE A 379 -0.80 3.32 4.01
N ALA A 380 -1.49 4.25 3.35
CA ALA A 380 -1.94 5.46 4.01
C ALA A 380 -3.05 5.16 5.03
N THR A 381 -2.98 5.78 6.21
CA THR A 381 -4.06 5.76 7.21
C THR A 381 -5.27 6.54 6.66
N PRO A 382 -6.49 5.99 6.68
CA PRO A 382 -7.68 6.74 6.26
C PRO A 382 -7.85 8.03 7.07
N ILE A 383 -8.32 9.10 6.43
CA ILE A 383 -8.61 10.36 7.10
C ILE A 383 -10.13 10.50 7.23
N ILE A 384 -10.62 10.66 8.46
CA ILE A 384 -12.03 10.91 8.76
C ILE A 384 -12.26 12.43 8.81
N ALA A 385 -13.28 12.91 8.09
CA ALA A 385 -13.68 14.32 8.05
C ALA A 385 -15.22 14.39 8.14
N GLY A 386 -15.76 14.53 9.35
CA GLY A 386 -17.20 14.37 9.58
C GLY A 386 -17.72 13.01 9.13
N ASN A 387 -18.68 13.00 8.19
CA ASN A 387 -19.24 11.78 7.59
C ASN A 387 -18.42 11.22 6.43
N TYR A 388 -17.28 11.85 6.09
CA TYR A 388 -16.48 11.48 4.95
C TYR A 388 -15.20 10.75 5.38
N VAL A 389 -14.75 9.82 4.55
CA VAL A 389 -13.49 9.11 4.71
C VAL A 389 -12.67 9.26 3.43
N PHE A 390 -11.51 9.89 3.54
CA PHE A 390 -10.55 10.01 2.45
C PHE A 390 -9.54 8.87 2.50
N ILE A 391 -9.32 8.23 1.35
CA ILE A 391 -8.30 7.20 1.16
C ILE A 391 -7.40 7.55 -0.03
N SER A 392 -6.14 7.16 0.07
CA SER A 392 -5.15 7.39 -0.97
C SER A 392 -4.15 6.24 -1.01
N SER A 393 -3.80 5.81 -2.21
CA SER A 393 -2.74 4.83 -2.41
C SER A 393 -1.89 5.23 -3.61
N SER A 394 -0.58 5.05 -3.47
CA SER A 394 0.36 5.14 -4.59
C SER A 394 0.23 3.91 -5.50
N TYR A 395 1.33 3.40 -6.07
CA TYR A 395 1.30 2.28 -7.03
C TYR A 395 0.29 2.48 -8.16
N ASN A 396 0.21 3.73 -8.63
CA ASN A 396 -0.68 4.18 -9.70
C ASN A 396 -2.19 4.04 -9.42
N LYS A 397 -2.61 4.00 -8.15
CA LYS A 397 -4.03 3.90 -7.80
C LYS A 397 -4.73 5.25 -7.74
N GLY A 398 -4.23 6.20 -6.94
CA GLY A 398 -4.85 7.52 -6.77
C GLY A 398 -5.52 7.71 -5.41
N CYS A 399 -6.66 8.40 -5.38
CA CYS A 399 -7.40 8.66 -4.14
C CYS A 399 -8.92 8.67 -4.35
N ALA A 400 -9.66 8.58 -3.25
CA ALA A 400 -11.10 8.70 -3.21
C ALA A 400 -11.56 9.40 -1.93
N LEU A 401 -12.69 10.10 -2.03
CA LEU A 401 -13.44 10.57 -0.88
C LEU A 401 -14.77 9.82 -0.87
N LEU A 402 -15.04 9.13 0.24
CA LEU A 402 -16.25 8.35 0.44
C LEU A 402 -17.12 9.04 1.47
N GLU A 403 -18.42 9.14 1.23
CA GLU A 403 -19.42 9.50 2.22
C GLU A 403 -19.93 8.22 2.88
N ILE A 404 -19.95 8.18 4.21
CA ILE A 404 -20.58 7.11 4.97
C ILE A 404 -22.01 7.52 5.25
N VAL A 405 -22.93 7.01 4.42
CA VAL A 405 -24.36 7.32 4.50
C VAL A 405 -25.01 6.40 5.52
N ASN A 406 -25.86 6.96 6.37
CA ASN A 406 -26.66 6.20 7.34
C ASN A 406 -28.14 6.27 6.97
N GLU A 407 -28.69 5.15 6.52
CA GLU A 407 -30.11 5.00 6.20
C GLU A 407 -30.76 4.06 7.22
N ALA A 408 -31.43 4.63 8.21
CA ALA A 408 -32.12 3.90 9.28
C ALA A 408 -31.22 2.86 9.99
N GLY A 409 -29.98 3.23 10.30
CA GLY A 409 -29.00 2.38 10.98
C GLY A 409 -28.19 1.46 10.06
N LYS A 410 -28.47 1.47 8.75
CA LYS A 410 -27.67 0.75 7.75
C LYS A 410 -26.66 1.70 7.14
N LEU A 411 -25.39 1.44 7.38
CA LEU A 411 -24.29 2.23 6.84
C LEU A 411 -23.87 1.72 5.47
N ARG A 412 -23.51 2.64 4.58
CA ARG A 412 -22.90 2.34 3.27
C ARG A 412 -21.83 3.37 2.93
N ALA A 413 -20.76 2.92 2.30
CA ALA A 413 -19.72 3.80 1.78
C ALA A 413 -20.00 4.13 0.31
N GLU A 414 -20.13 5.41 0.02
CA GLU A 414 -20.54 5.90 -1.28
C GLU A 414 -19.52 6.92 -1.80
N PRO A 415 -18.96 6.75 -3.01
CA PRO A 415 -17.92 7.64 -3.47
C PRO A 415 -18.51 9.01 -3.81
N VAL A 416 -17.98 10.05 -3.17
CA VAL A 416 -18.19 11.45 -3.59
C VAL A 416 -17.36 11.71 -4.84
N TYR A 417 -16.09 11.31 -4.79
CA TYR A 417 -15.23 11.30 -5.97
C TYR A 417 -14.17 10.20 -5.88
N VAL A 418 -13.68 9.81 -7.05
CA VAL A 418 -12.50 8.99 -7.25
C VAL A 418 -11.59 9.70 -8.26
N LYS A 419 -10.29 9.77 -7.97
CA LYS A 419 -9.28 10.33 -8.87
C LYS A 419 -8.26 9.24 -9.20
N ALA A 420 -8.42 8.64 -10.37
CA ALA A 420 -7.62 7.53 -10.85
C ALA A 420 -6.19 8.00 -11.17
N ASN A 421 -5.20 7.40 -10.50
CA ASN A 421 -3.77 7.63 -10.72
C ASN A 421 -3.34 9.11 -10.67
N LYS A 422 -4.02 9.95 -9.88
CA LYS A 422 -3.72 11.39 -9.79
C LYS A 422 -4.18 12.02 -8.48
N LEU A 423 -4.02 13.34 -8.43
CA LEU A 423 -4.36 14.24 -7.34
C LEU A 423 -3.49 14.06 -6.10
N MET A 424 -3.63 12.94 -5.39
CA MET A 424 -2.89 12.62 -4.17
C MET A 424 -2.65 11.10 -4.12
N ARG A 425 -1.41 10.67 -4.38
CA ARG A 425 -0.97 9.27 -4.31
C ARG A 425 0.01 9.08 -3.17
N ASN A 426 -0.52 8.94 -1.96
CA ASN A 426 0.27 8.72 -0.76
C ASN A 426 0.95 7.36 -0.80
N HIS A 427 2.27 7.36 -0.58
CA HIS A 427 3.08 6.15 -0.51
C HIS A 427 3.33 5.79 0.97
N HIS A 428 4.54 5.98 1.50
CA HIS A 428 4.86 5.73 2.92
C HIS A 428 4.34 6.82 3.88
N SER A 429 3.64 7.83 3.38
CA SER A 429 3.22 8.99 4.16
C SER A 429 1.79 9.34 3.84
N THR A 430 0.97 9.44 4.88
CA THR A 430 -0.42 9.88 4.80
C THR A 430 -0.46 11.40 4.91
N CYS A 431 -1.18 12.06 4.01
CA CYS A 431 -1.41 13.51 4.06
C CYS A 431 -2.08 13.96 5.38
N VAL A 432 -2.06 15.27 5.62
CA VAL A 432 -2.73 15.90 6.76
C VAL A 432 -3.91 16.71 6.24
N LEU A 433 -5.06 16.60 6.90
CA LEU A 433 -6.22 17.44 6.65
C LEU A 433 -6.22 18.62 7.63
N HIS A 434 -6.11 19.84 7.12
CA HIS A 434 -6.18 21.05 7.91
C HIS A 434 -7.02 22.09 7.17
N ASP A 435 -7.98 22.70 7.86
CA ASP A 435 -8.87 23.75 7.32
C ASP A 435 -9.47 23.43 5.94
N GLY A 436 -9.95 22.19 5.79
CA GLY A 436 -10.58 21.70 4.56
C GLY A 436 -9.61 21.34 3.42
N HIS A 437 -8.30 21.43 3.66
CA HIS A 437 -7.26 21.17 2.68
C HIS A 437 -6.37 19.99 3.09
N LEU A 438 -6.08 19.12 2.12
CA LEU A 438 -5.13 18.02 2.24
C LEU A 438 -3.73 18.51 1.84
N TYR A 439 -2.78 18.33 2.75
CA TYR A 439 -1.36 18.59 2.52
C TYR A 439 -0.60 17.28 2.51
N GLY A 440 0.13 16.97 1.44
CA GLY A 440 0.93 15.75 1.38
C GLY A 440 1.53 15.44 0.02
N PHE A 441 2.16 14.27 -0.09
CA PHE A 441 2.88 13.88 -1.29
C PHE A 441 2.03 13.09 -2.28
N ASP A 442 2.03 13.56 -3.52
CA ASP A 442 1.62 12.80 -4.70
C ASP A 442 2.84 12.06 -5.28
N VAL A 443 2.93 10.75 -5.02
CA VAL A 443 4.08 9.92 -5.37
C VAL A 443 3.75 8.98 -6.53
N ASN A 444 4.57 9.03 -7.58
CA ASN A 444 4.54 8.06 -8.67
C ASN A 444 5.68 7.05 -8.51
N THR A 445 5.36 5.83 -8.09
CA THR A 445 6.36 4.78 -7.84
C THR A 445 7.00 4.21 -9.10
N ASN A 446 6.45 4.46 -10.31
CA ASN A 446 7.07 3.98 -11.55
C ASN A 446 8.40 4.69 -11.87
N ASN A 447 8.53 5.95 -11.44
CA ASN A 447 9.73 6.76 -11.64
C ASN A 447 10.25 7.40 -10.34
N ASN A 448 9.71 6.95 -9.20
CA ASN A 448 9.98 7.44 -7.85
C ASN A 448 9.91 8.98 -7.70
N SER A 449 9.09 9.65 -8.51
CA SER A 449 8.88 11.10 -8.39
C SER A 449 7.86 11.40 -7.29
N ALA A 450 8.10 12.48 -6.55
CA ALA A 450 7.20 13.00 -5.53
C ALA A 450 6.95 14.49 -5.77
N ILE A 451 5.73 14.92 -5.47
CA ILE A 451 5.30 16.31 -5.55
C ILE A 451 4.57 16.61 -4.24
N LEU A 452 5.01 17.62 -3.49
CA LEU A 452 4.26 18.10 -2.34
C LEU A 452 3.09 18.94 -2.84
N LYS A 453 1.88 18.70 -2.33
CA LYS A 453 0.66 19.38 -2.80
C LYS A 453 -0.21 19.86 -1.66
N CYS A 454 -0.97 20.92 -1.96
CA CYS A 454 -2.19 21.28 -1.28
C CYS A 454 -3.39 21.01 -2.20
N VAL A 455 -4.37 20.28 -1.69
CA VAL A 455 -5.59 19.92 -2.42
C VAL A 455 -6.80 20.27 -1.55
N ASP A 456 -7.80 20.93 -2.13
CA ASP A 456 -9.08 21.16 -1.45
C ASP A 456 -9.90 19.87 -1.42
N LEU A 457 -10.23 19.42 -0.20
CA LEU A 457 -10.95 18.17 0.01
C LEU A 457 -12.36 18.21 -0.59
N ARG A 458 -12.99 19.39 -0.60
CA ARG A 458 -14.39 19.54 -1.05
C ARG A 458 -14.49 19.52 -2.56
N THR A 459 -13.53 20.12 -3.26
CA THR A 459 -13.58 20.28 -4.72
C THR A 459 -12.69 19.28 -5.46
N ALA A 460 -11.76 18.63 -4.77
CA ALA A 460 -10.70 17.82 -5.35
C ALA A 460 -9.81 18.62 -6.33
N GLU A 461 -9.67 19.93 -6.09
CA GLU A 461 -8.81 20.84 -6.85
C GLU A 461 -7.43 20.97 -6.19
N GLU A 462 -6.39 20.92 -7.02
CA GLU A 462 -5.04 21.26 -6.62
C GLU A 462 -4.94 22.78 -6.44
N LYS A 463 -4.58 23.24 -5.23
CA LYS A 463 -4.35 24.66 -4.95
C LYS A 463 -2.92 25.06 -5.30
N TRP A 464 -1.96 24.19 -4.98
CA TRP A 464 -0.58 24.32 -5.43
C TRP A 464 0.12 22.96 -5.42
N ALA A 465 1.21 22.88 -6.18
CA ALA A 465 2.10 21.74 -6.26
C ALA A 465 3.56 22.22 -6.34
N ASP A 466 4.43 21.62 -5.54
CA ASP A 466 5.86 21.95 -5.49
C ASP A 466 6.72 20.68 -5.61
N ARG A 467 7.78 20.77 -6.43
CA ARG A 467 8.69 19.66 -6.77
C ARG A 467 10.06 19.78 -6.11
N SER A 468 10.31 20.85 -5.35
CA SER A 468 11.60 21.11 -4.69
C SER A 468 11.80 20.25 -3.44
N ILE A 469 10.71 19.70 -2.89
CA ILE A 469 10.74 18.84 -1.70
C ILE A 469 10.67 17.37 -2.13
N THR A 470 11.68 16.61 -1.72
CA THR A 470 11.75 15.16 -1.90
C THR A 470 10.67 14.46 -1.06
N LYS A 471 10.32 13.22 -1.44
CA LYS A 471 9.32 12.40 -0.72
C LYS A 471 9.65 12.37 0.77
N GLY A 472 8.64 12.45 1.63
CA GLY A 472 8.84 12.45 3.07
C GLY A 472 7.59 12.13 3.88
N THR A 473 7.75 12.10 5.19
CA THR A 473 6.67 12.07 6.18
C THR A 473 6.39 13.48 6.68
N LEU A 474 5.17 13.76 7.15
CA LEU A 474 4.81 15.10 7.62
C LEU A 474 3.79 15.06 8.76
N LEU A 475 3.88 16.07 9.62
CA LEU A 475 2.85 16.44 10.58
C LEU A 475 2.53 17.94 10.45
N PHE A 476 1.39 18.36 10.97
CA PHE A 476 1.02 19.76 11.12
C PHE A 476 1.21 20.22 12.57
N ALA A 477 1.71 21.44 12.76
CA ALA A 477 1.76 22.12 14.05
C ALA A 477 1.83 23.64 13.84
N ASP A 478 1.09 24.41 14.66
CA ASP A 478 1.18 25.89 14.72
C ASP A 478 1.17 26.58 13.33
N GLY A 479 0.27 26.17 12.44
CA GLY A 479 0.11 26.73 11.08
C GLY A 479 1.19 26.31 10.07
N ARG A 480 2.01 25.32 10.41
CA ARG A 480 3.13 24.84 9.58
C ARG A 480 3.08 23.33 9.40
N LEU A 481 3.58 22.86 8.26
CA LEU A 481 3.94 21.48 8.03
C LEU A 481 5.39 21.28 8.49
N VAL A 482 5.63 20.29 9.33
CA VAL A 482 6.96 19.79 9.70
C VAL A 482 7.21 18.52 8.89
N ILE A 483 8.10 18.60 7.90
CA ILE A 483 8.34 17.53 6.93
C ILE A 483 9.70 16.90 7.20
N GLN A 484 9.75 15.59 7.37
CA GLN A 484 10.98 14.81 7.32
C GLN A 484 11.10 14.16 5.94
N THR A 485 12.04 14.64 5.13
CA THR A 485 12.27 14.12 3.78
C THR A 485 13.14 12.87 3.84
N GLU A 486 12.98 11.97 2.86
CA GLU A 486 13.66 10.68 2.76
C GLU A 486 15.20 10.77 2.74
N ASP A 487 15.73 11.90 2.25
CA ASP A 487 17.14 12.26 2.27
C ASP A 487 17.61 12.93 3.59
N GLY A 488 16.82 12.83 4.66
CA GLY A 488 17.23 13.20 6.02
C GLY A 488 17.18 14.70 6.33
N LYS A 489 16.46 15.51 5.55
CA LYS A 489 16.20 16.90 5.90
C LYS A 489 14.91 17.03 6.69
N LEU A 490 14.87 18.03 7.56
CA LEU A 490 13.64 18.63 8.03
C LEU A 490 13.36 19.89 7.23
N VAL A 491 12.13 20.04 6.76
CA VAL A 491 11.68 21.20 6.00
C VAL A 491 10.41 21.73 6.64
N ILE A 492 10.36 23.04 6.87
CA ILE A 492 9.15 23.70 7.34
C ILE A 492 8.45 24.40 6.17
N VAL A 493 7.14 24.20 6.06
CA VAL A 493 6.30 24.80 5.03
C VAL A 493 5.07 25.43 5.67
N GLU A 494 4.64 26.60 5.20
CA GLU A 494 3.37 27.21 5.62
C GLU A 494 2.19 26.34 5.18
N ALA A 495 1.30 25.98 6.11
CA ALA A 495 0.13 25.14 5.82
C ALA A 495 -1.04 26.01 5.34
N THR A 496 -0.91 26.55 4.13
CA THR A 496 -1.83 27.54 3.57
C THR A 496 -2.20 27.20 2.13
N PRO A 497 -3.46 27.37 1.69
CA PRO A 497 -3.86 27.00 0.33
C PRO A 497 -3.42 27.99 -0.76
N GLU A 498 -2.97 29.19 -0.40
CA GLU A 498 -2.70 30.27 -1.36
C GLU A 498 -1.46 30.01 -2.21
N ALA A 499 -0.39 29.47 -1.61
CA ALA A 499 0.85 29.15 -2.30
C ALA A 499 1.76 28.26 -1.43
N PHE A 500 2.65 27.52 -2.09
CA PHE A 500 3.78 26.90 -1.42
C PHE A 500 4.73 27.97 -0.86
N ARG A 501 5.04 27.89 0.44
CA ARG A 501 5.97 28.80 1.13
C ARG A 501 6.86 28.02 2.09
N LYS A 502 8.08 27.71 1.67
CA LYS A 502 9.12 27.14 2.55
C LYS A 502 9.52 28.19 3.61
N LYS A 503 9.77 27.74 4.84
CA LYS A 503 10.11 28.57 6.01
C LYS A 503 11.43 28.14 6.64
N GLY A 504 12.32 27.56 5.82
CA GLY A 504 13.61 27.03 6.24
C GLY A 504 13.70 25.51 6.22
N GLU A 505 14.94 25.03 6.32
CA GLU A 505 15.29 23.62 6.36
C GLU A 505 16.46 23.37 7.30
N PHE A 506 16.57 22.14 7.79
CA PHE A 506 17.62 21.69 8.69
C PHE A 506 18.05 20.28 8.27
N LYS A 507 19.34 20.06 8.03
CA LYS A 507 19.87 18.71 7.74
C LYS A 507 20.01 17.94 9.05
N ALA A 508 19.08 17.02 9.31
CA ALA A 508 19.05 16.25 10.55
C ALA A 508 19.88 14.96 10.46
N PHE A 509 19.84 14.30 9.31
CA PHE A 509 20.49 13.00 9.11
C PHE A 509 21.24 12.94 7.78
N ASP A 510 22.39 12.27 7.79
CA ASP A 510 23.12 11.86 6.59
C ASP A 510 22.66 10.47 6.13
N SER A 511 21.37 10.36 5.82
CA SER A 511 20.71 9.13 5.41
C SER A 511 19.91 9.33 4.11
N SER A 512 19.76 8.26 3.34
CA SER A 512 18.90 8.18 2.15
C SER A 512 17.59 7.44 2.40
N GLN A 513 17.35 6.98 3.64
CA GLN A 513 16.15 6.25 4.03
C GLN A 513 15.65 6.74 5.39
N THR A 514 14.79 7.74 5.35
CA THR A 514 14.12 8.29 6.53
C THR A 514 12.61 8.29 6.31
N TRP A 515 11.97 7.20 6.76
CA TRP A 515 10.54 6.97 6.57
C TRP A 515 9.73 7.00 7.87
N ALA A 516 10.39 7.19 9.01
CA ALA A 516 9.70 7.39 10.28
C ALA A 516 8.96 8.73 10.26
N LEU A 517 7.73 8.74 10.78
CA LEU A 517 7.00 9.97 11.03
C LEU A 517 7.61 10.69 12.26
N PRO A 518 7.80 12.02 12.22
CA PRO A 518 8.17 12.76 13.42
C PRO A 518 7.10 12.68 14.51
N ALA A 519 7.50 12.81 15.77
CA ALA A 519 6.59 12.98 16.90
C ALA A 519 6.84 14.35 17.55
N LEU A 520 5.78 15.05 17.93
CA LEU A 520 5.86 16.37 18.56
C LEU A 520 5.14 16.34 19.90
N ALA A 521 5.87 16.63 20.97
CA ALA A 521 5.31 16.65 22.32
C ALA A 521 6.02 17.70 23.17
N LYS A 522 5.25 18.59 23.80
CA LYS A 522 5.73 19.62 24.75
C LYS A 522 6.83 20.51 24.15
N GLY A 523 6.64 20.91 22.89
CA GLY A 523 7.54 21.76 22.13
C GLY A 523 8.84 21.07 21.73
N ARG A 524 8.92 19.74 21.84
CA ARG A 524 10.08 18.94 21.42
C ARG A 524 9.71 18.08 20.23
N LEU A 525 10.53 18.15 19.19
CA LEU A 525 10.38 17.32 18.00
C LEU A 525 11.33 16.13 18.06
N TYR A 526 10.77 14.93 18.02
CA TYR A 526 11.49 13.67 18.03
C TYR A 526 11.48 13.06 16.64
N ILE A 527 12.67 12.78 16.12
CA ILE A 527 12.89 12.28 14.76
C ILE A 527 13.94 11.18 14.77
N ARG A 528 13.88 10.29 13.79
CA ARG A 528 14.87 9.22 13.65
C ARG A 528 15.15 8.84 12.21
N ASP A 529 16.31 8.22 12.02
CA ASP A 529 16.64 7.39 10.86
C ASP A 529 16.90 5.93 11.32
N GLY A 530 17.64 5.17 10.51
CA GLY A 530 18.03 3.79 10.83
C GLY A 530 19.17 3.65 11.86
N HIS A 531 19.78 4.75 12.28
CA HIS A 531 21.01 4.77 13.10
C HIS A 531 20.97 5.77 14.26
N THR A 532 20.11 6.77 14.18
CA THR A 532 20.08 7.94 15.05
C THR A 532 18.65 8.27 15.47
N LEU A 533 18.48 8.54 16.76
CA LEU A 533 17.29 9.16 17.35
C LEU A 533 17.70 10.55 17.87
N GLN A 534 16.94 11.57 17.51
CA GLN A 534 17.28 12.96 17.81
C GLN A 534 16.07 13.73 18.35
N CYS A 535 16.33 14.65 19.27
CA CYS A 535 15.34 15.57 19.81
C CYS A 535 15.75 17.02 19.55
N LEU A 536 14.82 17.79 18.99
CA LEU A 536 15.00 19.20 18.68
C LEU A 536 14.09 20.07 19.54
N ASP A 537 14.59 21.24 19.92
CA ASP A 537 13.83 22.24 20.66
C ASP A 537 13.04 23.12 19.69
N LEU A 538 11.72 23.03 19.76
CA LEU A 538 10.77 23.90 19.06
C LEU A 538 10.10 24.90 20.00
N ARG A 539 10.50 25.00 21.26
CA ARG A 539 9.98 26.04 22.15
C ARG A 539 10.58 27.38 21.72
N ARG A 540 9.79 28.45 21.76
CA ARG A 540 10.32 29.80 21.64
C ARG A 540 10.99 30.19 22.95
N ASP A 541 12.10 30.94 22.86
CA ASP A 541 12.68 31.58 24.03
C ASP A 541 11.60 32.44 24.71
N SER A 542 11.41 32.23 26.01
CA SER A 542 10.52 33.08 26.82
C SER A 542 11.08 34.49 26.78
N LYS A 543 10.37 35.41 26.11
CA LYS A 543 10.62 36.85 26.20
C LYS A 543 10.10 37.42 27.51
#